data_AF-A0A7V1PTW6-F1
#
_entry.id   AF-A0A7V1PTW6-F1
#
_cell.length_a   1.000
_cell.length_b   1.000
_cell.length_c   1.000
_cell.angle_alpha   90.00
_cell.angle_beta   90.00
_cell.angle_gamma   90.00
#
_symmetry.space_group_name_H-M   'P 1'
#
loop_
_entity.id
_entity.type
_entity.pdbx_description
1 polymer ?
#
loop_
_entity_poly.entity_id
_entity_poly.type
_entity_poly.pdbx_seq_one_letter_code
_entity_poly.pdbx_strand_id
1 'polypeptide(L)' 'MSEEREDKTVYKVVVNDEEQYSIWPADRENAPGWKDAGKSGSKQECLDYVKEVWTDMRPKSLREKMDAQN' A
#
# COMPACT_ATOMS: atom_id res chain seq x y z
N MET A 1 2.07 16.14 -22.74
CA MET A 1 0.74 15.74 -22.23
C MET A 1 0.84 14.25 -21.96
N SER A 2 0.98 13.88 -20.69
CA SER A 2 1.25 12.52 -20.25
C SER A 2 -0.01 11.68 -20.43
N GLU A 3 0.11 10.53 -21.09
CA GLU A 3 -1.01 9.66 -21.43
C GLU A 3 -1.81 9.24 -20.19
N GLU A 4 -2.91 9.92 -19.91
CA GLU A 4 -4.01 9.44 -19.08
C GLU A 4 -4.74 8.32 -19.86
N ARG A 5 -4.09 7.17 -19.98
CA ARG A 5 -4.83 5.96 -20.34
C ARG A 5 -5.72 5.68 -19.14
N GLU A 6 -7.03 5.75 -19.32
CA GLU A 6 -8.00 5.19 -18.38
C GLU A 6 -7.64 3.71 -18.17
N ASP A 7 -6.77 3.46 -17.20
CA ASP A 7 -6.36 2.13 -16.78
C ASP A 7 -7.57 1.57 -16.02
N LYS A 8 -8.54 1.01 -16.77
CA LYS A 8 -9.71 0.29 -16.23
C LYS A 8 -9.33 -0.97 -15.45
N THR A 9 -8.03 -1.23 -15.33
CA THR A 9 -7.47 -2.27 -14.50
C THR A 9 -7.79 -1.97 -13.04
N VAL A 10 -8.46 -2.92 -12.40
CA VAL A 10 -8.68 -2.86 -10.95
C VAL A 10 -7.37 -3.25 -10.27
N TYR A 11 -6.93 -2.42 -9.34
CA TYR A 11 -5.82 -2.67 -8.44
C TYR A 11 -6.35 -2.96 -7.05
N LYS A 12 -5.54 -3.62 -6.25
CA LYS A 12 -5.76 -3.86 -4.84
C LYS A 12 -4.52 -3.48 -4.07
N VAL A 13 -4.73 -2.95 -2.88
CA VAL A 13 -3.65 -2.59 -1.98
C VAL A 13 -3.21 -3.85 -1.28
N VAL A 14 -1.91 -4.12 -1.34
CA VAL A 14 -1.26 -5.24 -0.69
C VAL A 14 -0.26 -4.73 0.34
N VAL A 15 -0.10 -5.48 1.42
CA VAL A 15 0.84 -5.19 2.50
C VAL A 15 1.69 -6.43 2.75
N ASN A 16 2.98 -6.22 2.95
CA ASN A 16 3.90 -7.30 3.35
C ASN A 16 4.05 -7.37 4.88
N ASP A 17 4.83 -8.33 5.36
CA ASP A 17 5.10 -8.50 6.80
C ASP A 17 5.88 -7.31 7.41
N GLU A 18 6.57 -6.52 6.57
CA GLU A 18 7.31 -5.32 6.96
C GLU A 18 6.43 -4.04 6.97
N GLU A 19 5.10 -4.18 6.89
CA GLU A 19 4.13 -3.07 6.86
C GLU A 19 4.33 -2.11 5.67
N GLN A 20 4.93 -2.60 4.58
CA GLN A 20 5.09 -1.85 3.34
C GLN A 20 3.84 -2.03 2.46
N TYR A 21 3.25 -0.91 2.09
CA TYR A 21 2.07 -0.87 1.23
C TYR A 21 2.47 -0.74 -0.24
N SER A 22 1.86 -1.54 -1.09
CA SER A 22 2.01 -1.47 -2.54
C SER A 22 0.67 -1.72 -3.23
N ILE A 23 0.59 -1.43 -4.52
CA ILE A 23 -0.58 -1.74 -5.34
C ILE A 23 -0.28 -2.93 -6.25
N TRP A 24 -1.21 -3.88 -6.32
CA TRP A 24 -1.11 -5.07 -7.15
C TRP A 24 -2.35 -5.18 -8.05
N PRO A 25 -2.24 -5.71 -9.28
CA PRO A 25 -3.42 -5.95 -10.11
C PRO A 25 -4.38 -6.92 -9.41
N ALA A 26 -5.66 -6.57 -9.29
CA ALA A 26 -6.65 -7.38 -8.59
C ALA A 26 -6.99 -8.69 -9.35
N ASP A 27 -6.74 -8.71 -10.66
CA ASP A 27 -6.86 -9.88 -11.52
C ASP A 27 -5.78 -10.94 -11.26
N ARG A 28 -4.71 -10.60 -10.51
CA ARG A 28 -3.60 -11.51 -10.20
C ARG A 28 -3.62 -11.94 -8.75
N GLU A 29 -3.22 -13.19 -8.53
CA GLU A 29 -2.92 -13.69 -7.19
C GLU A 29 -1.73 -12.93 -6.58
N ASN A 30 -1.73 -12.85 -5.25
CA ASN A 30 -0.67 -12.16 -4.51
C ASN A 30 0.60 -13.00 -4.48
N ALA A 31 1.74 -12.33 -4.57
CA ALA A 31 3.02 -12.99 -4.33
C ALA A 31 3.10 -13.53 -2.88
N PRO A 32 3.81 -14.63 -2.65
CA PRO A 32 4.00 -15.16 -1.30
C PRO A 32 4.62 -14.10 -0.38
N GLY A 33 4.03 -13.92 0.81
CA GLY A 33 4.43 -12.89 1.78
C GLY A 33 3.66 -11.57 1.65
N TRP A 34 2.85 -11.39 0.59
CA TRP A 34 1.96 -10.25 0.44
C TRP A 34 0.52 -10.63 0.78
N LYS A 35 -0.16 -9.75 1.50
CA LYS A 35 -1.55 -9.92 1.94
C LYS A 35 -2.38 -8.74 1.44
N ASP A 36 -3.66 -8.97 1.15
CA ASP A 36 -4.57 -7.88 0.78
C ASP A 36 -4.81 -6.96 1.99
N ALA A 37 -4.61 -5.67 1.81
CA ALA A 37 -4.81 -4.65 2.84
C ALA A 37 -6.28 -4.21 2.96
N GLY A 38 -7.20 -4.87 2.26
CA GLY A 38 -8.64 -4.62 2.31
C GLY A 38 -9.18 -3.50 1.41
N LYS A 39 -8.32 -2.87 0.58
CA LYS A 39 -8.72 -1.85 -0.40
C LYS A 39 -8.49 -2.34 -1.82
N SER A 40 -9.48 -2.17 -2.70
CA SER A 40 -9.36 -2.40 -4.14
C SER A 40 -10.16 -1.37 -4.93
N GLY A 41 -9.70 -1.00 -6.11
CA GLY A 41 -10.34 -0.01 -6.97
C GLY A 41 -9.40 0.47 -8.06
N SER A 42 -9.60 1.70 -8.51
CA SER A 42 -8.72 2.31 -9.50
C SER A 42 -7.31 2.50 -8.94
N LYS A 43 -6.30 2.60 -9.82
CA LYS A 43 -4.92 2.91 -9.41
C LYS A 43 -4.86 4.14 -8.49
N GLN A 44 -5.60 5.19 -8.84
CA GLN A 44 -5.65 6.44 -8.06
C GLN A 44 -6.25 6.22 -6.66
N GLU A 45 -7.37 5.51 -6.54
CA GLU A 45 -8.02 5.22 -5.25
C GLU A 45 -7.15 4.36 -4.35
N CYS A 46 -6.44 3.38 -4.93
CA CYS A 46 -5.51 2.54 -4.19
C CYS A 46 -4.32 3.36 -3.70
N LEU A 47 -3.74 4.23 -4.54
CA LEU A 47 -2.64 5.10 -4.14
C LEU A 47 -3.05 6.13 -3.09
N ASP A 48 -4.26 6.67 -3.16
CA ASP A 48 -4.80 7.61 -2.18
C ASP A 48 -4.96 6.92 -0.81
N TYR A 49 -5.55 5.73 -0.80
CA TYR A 49 -5.61 4.90 0.41
C TYR A 49 -4.23 4.58 0.97
N VAL A 50 -3.27 4.18 0.12
CA VAL A 50 -1.88 3.93 0.54
C VAL A 50 -1.30 5.18 1.21
N LYS A 51 -1.55 6.39 0.70
CA LYS A 51 -1.09 7.63 1.32
C LYS A 51 -1.79 7.93 2.66
N GLU A 52 -3.08 7.62 2.79
CA GLU A 52 -3.82 7.78 4.05
C GLU A 52 -3.38 6.77 5.12
N VAL A 53 -3.16 5.51 4.77
CA VAL A 53 -2.78 4.47 5.75
C VAL A 53 -1.28 4.48 6.03
N TRP A 54 -0.46 4.78 5.04
CA TRP A 54 0.99 4.93 5.17
C TRP A 54 1.37 6.36 5.58
N THR A 55 0.65 6.89 6.56
CA THR A 55 0.88 8.22 7.15
C THR A 55 2.17 8.30 7.95
N ASP A 56 2.69 7.17 8.38
CA ASP A 56 3.94 7.08 9.12
C ASP A 56 4.94 6.24 8.32
N MET A 57 5.67 6.91 7.43
CA MET A 57 6.78 6.32 6.68
C MET A 57 8.01 6.05 7.55
N ARG A 58 7.94 6.26 8.88
CA ARG A 58 9.06 5.91 9.77
C ARG A 58 9.06 4.39 9.93
N PRO A 59 10.21 3.72 9.72
CA PRO A 59 10.30 2.30 10.01
C PRO A 59 9.92 2.06 11.48
N LYS A 60 9.18 0.98 11.74
CA LYS A 60 8.70 0.57 13.06
C LYS A 60 9.79 0.67 14.15
N SER A 61 11.04 0.33 13.79
CA SER A 61 12.21 0.42 14.68
C SER A 61 12.56 1.83 15.16
N LEU A 62 12.15 2.90 14.45
CA LEU A 62 12.34 4.27 14.92
C LEU A 62 11.26 4.66 15.94
N ARG A 63 10.03 4.15 15.77
CA ARG A 63 8.91 4.36 16.70
C ARG A 63 9.17 3.69 18.04
N GLU A 64 9.63 2.43 18.04
CA GLU A 64 9.96 1.71 19.28
C GLU A 64 11.09 2.39 20.08
N LYS A 65 12.05 3.03 19.40
CA LYS A 65 13.15 3.77 20.06
C LYS A 65 12.71 5.10 20.68
N MET A 66 11.62 5.70 20.21
CA MET A 66 11.08 6.96 20.75
C MET A 66 10.08 6.72 21.89
N ASP A 67 9.34 5.60 21.87
CA ASP A 67 8.42 5.21 22.95
C ASP A 67 9.16 4.75 24.21
N ALA A 68 10.31 4.08 24.06
CA ALA A 68 11.13 3.60 25.17
C ALA A 68 11.96 4.69 25.90
N GLN A 69 11.73 5.98 25.61
CA GLN A 69 12.52 7.09 26.17
C GLN A 69 11.70 8.07 27.02
N ASN A 70 10.46 7.73 27.38
CA ASN A 70 9.61 8.54 28.27
C ASN A 70 9.36 7.87 29.62
#